data_AF-A0A4Q3MHB8-F1
#
_entry.id   AF-A0A4Q3MHB8-F1
#
_cell.length_a   1.000
_cell.length_b   1.000
_cell.length_c   1.000
_cell.angle_alpha   90.00
_cell.angle_beta   90.00
_cell.angle_gamma   90.00
#
_symmetry.space_group_name_H-M   'P 1'
#
loop_
_entity.id
_entity.type
_entity.pdbx_description
1 polymer ?
#
loop_
_entity_poly.entity_id
_entity_poly.type
_entity_poly.pdbx_seq_one_letter_code
_entity_poly.pdbx_strand_id
1 'polypeptide(L)' 'MTGTVRIGISGWTYPPWRGVFYPKGLRQKDELEHAAERMTSIEVNGSFY' A
#
# COMPACT_ATOMS: atom_id res chain seq x y z
N MET A 1 -20.11 -22.84 3.94
CA MET A 1 -18.69 -22.43 4.05
C MET A 1 -18.63 -20.92 4.12
N THR A 2 -17.87 -20.36 5.06
CA THR A 2 -17.56 -18.92 5.09
C THR A 2 -16.20 -18.71 4.41
N GLY A 3 -16.13 -17.78 3.46
CA GLY A 3 -14.88 -17.44 2.76
C GLY A 3 -14.03 -16.47 3.58
N THR A 4 -12.72 -16.42 3.28
CA THR A 4 -11.84 -15.38 3.84
C THR A 4 -11.95 -14.11 2.99
N VAL A 5 -12.39 -13.01 3.59
CA VAL A 5 -12.44 -11.68 2.94
C VAL A 5 -11.13 -10.95 3.22
N ARG A 6 -10.50 -10.39 2.19
CA ARG A 6 -9.31 -9.54 2.30
C ARG A 6 -9.66 -8.13 1.84
N ILE A 7 -9.33 -7.15 2.67
CA ILE A 7 -9.53 -5.72 2.38
C ILE A 7 -8.16 -5.09 2.17
N GLY A 8 -8.08 -4.22 1.16
CA GLY A 8 -6.84 -3.64 0.69
C GLY A 8 -7.04 -2.37 -0.13
N ILE A 9 -5.94 -1.91 -0.72
CA ILE A 9 -5.86 -0.69 -1.54
C ILE A 9 -5.47 -1.04 -2.98
N SER A 10 -5.84 -0.17 -3.93
CA SER A 10 -5.38 -0.28 -5.31
C SER A 10 -4.12 0.56 -5.49
N GLY A 11 -2.94 -0.05 -5.59
CA GLY A 11 -1.66 0.65 -5.62
C GLY A 11 -1.21 1.21 -4.27
N TRP A 12 0.03 1.70 -4.20
CA TRP A 12 0.64 2.26 -2.98
C TRP A 12 1.45 3.55 -3.22
N THR A 13 1.78 3.88 -4.47
CA THR A 13 2.66 5.00 -4.83
C THR A 13 1.91 6.33 -4.98
N TYR A 14 1.26 6.77 -3.90
CA TYR A 14 0.48 8.02 -3.89
C TYR A 14 1.22 9.15 -3.14
N PRO A 15 1.75 10.19 -3.83
CA PRO A 15 2.48 11.27 -3.17
C PRO A 15 1.73 11.98 -2.02
N PRO A 16 0.40 12.22 -2.10
CA PRO A 16 -0.35 12.82 -0.99
C PRO A 16 -0.38 12.01 0.31
N TRP A 17 -0.01 10.72 0.26
CA TRP A 17 0.03 9.87 1.45
C TRP A 17 1.28 10.09 2.30
N ARG A 18 2.32 10.72 1.74
CA ARG A 18 3.57 11.01 2.46
C ARG A 18 3.35 12.06 3.52
N GLY A 19 3.62 11.69 4.77
CA GLY A 19 3.36 12.53 5.95
C GLY A 19 1.95 12.40 6.50
N VAL A 20 1.09 11.56 5.91
CA VAL A 20 -0.27 11.28 6.40
C VAL A 20 -0.41 9.80 6.74
N PHE A 21 -0.26 8.94 5.73
CA PHE A 21 -0.24 7.48 5.90
C PHE A 21 1.20 6.98 6.04
N TYR A 22 2.12 7.47 5.21
CA TYR A 22 3.53 7.16 5.34
C TYR A 22 4.23 8.09 6.33
N PRO A 23 5.03 7.57 7.28
CA PRO A 23 5.82 8.38 8.19
C PRO A 23 6.74 9.35 7.45
N LYS A 24 6.96 10.53 8.05
CA LYS A 24 7.89 11.51 7.50
C LYS A 24 9.29 10.91 7.39
N GLY A 25 9.90 11.00 6.20
CA GLY A 25 11.24 10.48 5.93
C GLY A 25 11.29 9.00 5.55
N LEU A 26 10.15 8.30 5.45
CA LEU A 26 10.11 6.96 4.86
C LEU A 26 10.66 7.03 3.43
N ARG A 27 11.61 6.15 3.08
CA ARG A 27 12.14 6.07 1.71
C ARG A 27 11.04 5.54 0.81
N GLN A 28 10.88 6.12 -0.39
CA GLN A 28 9.84 5.68 -1.33
C GLN A 28 9.88 4.16 -1.60
N LYS A 29 11.08 3.57 -1.70
CA LYS A 29 11.25 2.13 -1.93
C LYS A 29 10.71 1.24 -0.79
N ASP A 30 10.51 1.80 0.41
CA ASP A 30 9.97 1.11 1.57
C ASP A 30 8.45 1.33 1.73
N GLU A 31 7.81 2.13 0.85
CA GLU A 31 6.36 2.41 0.91
C GLU A 31 5.52 1.14 0.79
N LEU A 32 5.96 0.18 -0.04
CA LEU A 32 5.27 -1.11 -0.20
C LEU A 32 5.32 -1.93 1.08
N GLU A 33 6.50 -2.03 1.72
CA GLU A 33 6.68 -2.76 2.97
C GLU A 33 5.79 -2.15 4.06
N HIS A 34 5.83 -0.82 4.19
CA HIS A 34 5.00 -0.10 5.16
C HIS A 34 3.49 -0.35 4.96
N ALA A 35 3.02 -0.34 3.71
CA ALA A 35 1.63 -0.61 3.37
C ALA A 35 1.25 -2.08 3.63
N ALA A 36 2.14 -3.02 3.31
CA ALA A 36 1.94 -4.45 3.48
C ALA A 36 1.85 -4.87 4.96
N GLU A 37 2.52 -4.16 5.86
CA GLU A 37 2.37 -4.36 7.32
C GLU A 37 0.97 -3.97 7.85
N ARG A 38 0.21 -3.14 7.11
CA ARG A 38 -1.07 -2.56 7.56
C ARG A 38 -2.29 -3.09 6.82
N MET A 39 -2.09 -3.68 5.65
CA MET A 39 -3.15 -4.13 4.76
C MET A 39 -3.07 -5.63 4.52
N THR A 40 -4.23 -6.26 4.30
CA THR A 40 -4.27 -7.70 3.98
C THR A 40 -4.13 -7.98 2.50
N SER A 41 -4.33 -6.97 1.64
CA SER A 41 -4.10 -7.06 0.20
C SER A 41 -3.69 -5.70 -0.37
N ILE A 42 -2.96 -5.73 -1.48
CA ILE A 42 -2.62 -4.56 -2.29
C ILE A 42 -2.71 -5.01 -3.75
N GLU A 43 -3.46 -4.28 -4.57
CA GLU A 43 -3.51 -4.51 -6.02
C GLU A 43 -2.32 -3.84 -6.70
N VAL A 44 -1.69 -4.53 -7.64
CA VAL A 44 -0.64 -3.96 -8.50
C VAL A 44 -1.29 -3.43 -9.78
N ASN A 45 -1.24 -2.11 -9.98
CA ASN A 45 -1.89 -1.42 -11.10
C ASN A 45 -0.95 -0.58 -11.99
N GLY A 46 0.36 -0.58 -11.70
CA GLY A 46 1.39 0.20 -12.41
C GLY A 46 2.30 -0.62 -13.33
N SER A 47 1.76 -1.53 -14.13
CA SER A 47 2.59 -2.46 -14.92
C SER A 47 3.26 -1.86 -16.17
N PHE A 48 2.86 -0.64 -16.57
CA PHE A 48 3.27 -0.01 -17.84
C PHE A 48 3.83 1.41 -17.69
N TYR A 49 4.07 1.87 -16.47
CA TYR A 49 4.59 3.21 -16.14
C TYR A 49 5.89 3.11 -15.35
#